data_AF-A0A843GCA0-F1
#
_entry.id   AF-A0A843GCA0-F1
#
_cell.length_a   1.000
_cell.length_b   1.000
_cell.length_c   1.000
_cell.angle_alpha   90.00
_cell.angle_beta   90.00
_cell.angle_gamma   90.00
#
_symmetry.space_group_name_H-M   'P 1'
#
loop_
_entity.id
_entity.type
_entity.pdbx_description
1 polymer ?
#
loop_
_entity_poly.entity_id
_entity_poly.type
_entity_poly.pdbx_seq_one_letter_code
_entity_poly.pdbx_strand_id
1 'polypeptide(L)'
;MIRTKDDLLSIIKDRIGEGTSDEDISLIEDINDTYDDLSTRVSEAGDWKAKYEENDASWRAKYKERFFTKDVNENSEISDVYDKADEGTHEQLKFEDLFTTE
;
A
#
# COMPACT_ATOMS: atom_id res chain seq x y z
N MET A 1 -8.80 -24.38 0.78
CA MET A 1 -9.79 -23.94 1.80
C MET A 1 -9.03 -23.09 2.80
N ILE A 2 -9.53 -21.89 3.10
CA ILE A 2 -8.95 -21.03 4.14
C ILE A 2 -9.55 -21.47 5.46
N ARG A 3 -8.71 -21.64 6.50
CA ARG A 3 -9.15 -22.05 7.84
C ARG A 3 -9.50 -20.83 8.67
N THR A 4 -10.52 -20.96 9.51
CA THR A 4 -10.90 -19.90 10.46
C THR A 4 -9.96 -19.87 11.67
N LYS A 5 -10.02 -18.80 12.46
CA LYS A 5 -9.29 -18.70 13.74
C LYS A 5 -9.55 -19.92 14.63
N ASP A 6 -10.81 -20.29 14.78
CA ASP A 6 -11.24 -21.41 15.63
C ASP A 6 -10.70 -22.76 15.12
N ASP A 7 -10.67 -22.96 13.79
CA ASP A 7 -10.07 -24.16 13.20
C ASP A 7 -8.57 -24.24 13.50
N LEU A 8 -7.85 -23.12 13.44
CA LEU A 8 -6.43 -23.06 13.74
C LEU A 8 -6.16 -23.35 15.23
N LEU A 9 -6.96 -22.75 16.12
CA LEU A 9 -6.87 -23.00 17.56
C LEU A 9 -7.19 -24.46 17.90
N SER A 10 -8.13 -25.10 17.19
CA SER A 10 -8.41 -26.53 17.37
C SER A 10 -7.23 -27.40 16.97
N ILE A 11 -6.54 -27.09 15.85
CA ILE A 11 -5.34 -27.84 15.43
C ILE A 11 -4.21 -27.67 16.45
N ILE A 12 -4.03 -26.45 16.96
CA ILE A 12 -3.01 -26.15 17.97
C ILE A 12 -3.32 -26.94 19.24
N LYS A 13 -4.58 -26.94 19.69
CA LYS A 13 -5.05 -27.73 20.81
C LYS A 13 -4.84 -29.23 20.60
N ASP A 14 -5.13 -29.77 19.42
CA ASP A 14 -4.91 -31.18 19.10
C ASP A 14 -3.41 -31.56 19.11
N ARG A 15 -2.53 -30.60 18.78
CA ARG A 15 -1.07 -30.80 18.77
C ARG A 15 -0.44 -30.68 20.15
N ILE A 16 -0.94 -29.78 20.98
CA ILE A 16 -0.49 -29.54 22.36
C ILE A 16 -1.14 -30.54 23.34
N GLY A 17 -2.30 -31.10 22.98
CA GLY A 17 -3.05 -32.04 23.81
C GLY A 17 -3.62 -31.40 25.07
N GLU A 18 -3.32 -31.96 26.24
CA GLU A 18 -3.59 -31.34 27.55
C GLU A 18 -2.38 -30.52 28.07
N GLY A 19 -1.48 -30.08 27.19
CA GLY A 19 -0.37 -29.21 27.56
C GLY A 19 -0.88 -27.92 28.21
N THR A 20 -0.84 -27.89 29.54
CA THR A 20 -1.12 -26.72 30.38
C THR A 20 0.18 -26.14 30.93
N SER A 21 1.30 -26.35 30.23
CA SER A 21 2.56 -25.73 30.62
C SER A 21 2.49 -24.22 30.35
N ASP A 22 3.25 -23.44 31.12
CA ASP A 22 3.30 -21.98 30.92
C ASP A 22 3.73 -21.61 29.48
N GLU A 23 4.58 -22.44 28.85
CA GLU A 23 5.03 -22.26 27.47
C GLU A 23 3.87 -22.47 26.46
N ASP A 24 3.03 -23.48 26.68
CA ASP A 24 1.87 -23.75 25.82
C ASP A 24 0.81 -22.64 25.95
N ILE A 25 0.60 -22.16 27.17
CA ILE A 25 -0.32 -21.05 27.45
C ILE A 25 0.17 -19.76 26.78
N SER A 26 1.46 -19.46 26.92
CA SER A 26 2.10 -18.30 26.26
C SER A 26 1.99 -18.37 24.74
N LEU A 27 2.18 -19.55 24.14
CA LEU A 27 2.07 -19.71 22.69
C LEU A 27 0.65 -19.44 22.18
N ILE A 28 -0.38 -19.89 22.91
CA ILE A 28 -1.77 -19.65 22.54
C ILE A 28 -2.11 -18.15 22.64
N GLU A 29 -1.63 -17.48 23.69
CA GLU A 29 -1.77 -16.02 23.88
C GLU A 29 -1.13 -15.26 22.72
N ASP A 30 0.16 -15.52 22.43
CA ASP A 30 0.90 -14.85 21.36
C ASP A 30 0.22 -15.00 19.99
N ILE A 31 -0.27 -16.20 19.69
CA ILE A 31 -0.99 -16.48 18.43
C ILE A 31 -2.32 -15.72 18.39
N ASN A 32 -3.05 -15.70 19.50
CA ASN A 32 -4.34 -15.02 19.58
C ASN A 32 -4.16 -13.50 19.40
N ASP A 33 -3.19 -12.91 20.09
CA ASP A 33 -2.88 -11.48 20.03
C ASP A 33 -2.40 -11.07 18.65
N THR A 34 -1.49 -11.86 18.05
CA THR A 34 -1.01 -11.60 16.68
C THR A 34 -2.13 -11.69 15.65
N TYR A 35 -3.02 -12.67 15.80
CA TYR A 35 -4.15 -12.82 14.88
C TYR A 35 -5.12 -11.64 15.01
N ASP A 36 -5.42 -11.21 16.23
CA ASP A 36 -6.33 -10.09 16.49
C ASP A 36 -5.73 -8.77 16.03
N ASP A 37 -4.42 -8.53 16.23
CA ASP A 37 -3.70 -7.38 15.65
C ASP A 37 -3.78 -7.40 14.12
N LEU A 38 -3.47 -8.53 13.49
CA LEU A 38 -3.50 -8.66 12.03
C LEU A 38 -4.91 -8.44 11.48
N SER A 39 -5.92 -9.05 12.10
CA SER A 39 -7.33 -8.91 11.69
C SER A 39 -7.81 -7.47 11.83
N THR A 40 -7.41 -6.80 12.92
CA THR A 40 -7.73 -5.38 13.15
C THR A 40 -7.05 -4.51 12.10
N ARG A 41 -5.74 -4.69 11.89
CA ARG A 41 -4.98 -3.93 10.88
C ARG A 41 -5.47 -4.15 9.46
N VAL A 42 -5.89 -5.36 9.11
CA VAL A 42 -6.49 -5.66 7.81
C VAL A 42 -7.85 -4.95 7.67
N SER A 43 -8.64 -4.93 8.75
CA SER A 43 -9.92 -4.21 8.77
C SER A 43 -9.72 -2.69 8.67
N GLU A 44 -8.73 -2.14 9.38
CA GLU A 44 -8.39 -0.71 9.40
C GLU A 44 -7.69 -0.23 8.11
N ALA A 45 -6.83 -1.06 7.51
CA ALA A 45 -6.20 -0.77 6.22
C ALA A 45 -7.26 -0.57 5.11
N GLY A 46 -8.46 -1.11 5.33
CA GLY A 46 -9.60 -1.01 4.44
C GLY A 46 -9.36 -1.75 3.13
N ASP A 47 -10.22 -1.48 2.15
CA ASP A 47 -10.11 -2.12 0.83
C ASP A 47 -9.00 -1.45 0.01
N TRP A 48 -7.75 -1.89 0.24
CA TRP A 48 -6.57 -1.43 -0.51
C TRP A 48 -6.73 -1.63 -2.02
N LYS A 49 -7.52 -2.63 -2.43
CA LYS A 49 -7.78 -2.91 -3.83
C LYS A 49 -8.67 -1.82 -4.43
N ALA A 50 -9.76 -1.45 -3.75
CA ALA A 50 -10.60 -0.34 -4.16
C ALA A 50 -9.81 0.99 -4.21
N LYS A 51 -8.98 1.27 -3.18
CA LYS A 51 -8.11 2.46 -3.14
C LYS A 51 -7.15 2.52 -4.33
N TYR A 52 -6.59 1.38 -4.71
CA TYR A 52 -5.71 1.30 -5.88
C TYR A 52 -6.46 1.52 -7.20
N GLU A 53 -7.60 0.85 -7.38
CA GLU A 53 -8.42 0.96 -8.59
C GLU A 53 -8.93 2.40 -8.82
N GLU A 54 -9.35 3.09 -7.75
CA GLU A 54 -9.80 4.49 -7.82
C GLU A 54 -8.63 5.45 -8.19
N ASN A 55 -7.46 5.24 -7.59
CA ASN A 55 -6.26 6.04 -7.88
C ASN A 55 -5.85 5.90 -9.35
N ASP A 56 -5.77 4.65 -9.83
CA ASP A 56 -5.41 4.33 -11.21
C ASP A 56 -6.44 4.89 -12.22
N ALA A 57 -7.74 4.77 -11.92
CA ALA A 57 -8.79 5.38 -12.75
C ALA A 57 -8.66 6.92 -12.80
N SER A 58 -8.40 7.55 -11.66
CA SER A 58 -8.21 9.00 -11.56
C SER A 58 -6.99 9.47 -12.33
N TRP A 59 -5.89 8.71 -12.30
CA TRP A 59 -4.68 9.02 -13.04
C TRP A 59 -4.87 8.84 -14.55
N ARG A 60 -5.57 7.80 -14.98
CA ARG A 60 -5.92 7.62 -16.41
C ARG A 60 -6.85 8.71 -16.92
N ALA A 61 -7.80 9.15 -16.11
CA ALA A 61 -8.67 10.27 -16.44
C ALA A 61 -7.87 11.57 -16.62
N LYS A 62 -7.00 11.91 -15.64
CA LYS A 62 -6.08 13.06 -15.72
C LYS A 62 -5.16 12.99 -16.94
N TYR A 63 -4.61 11.81 -17.24
CA TYR A 63 -3.77 11.62 -18.42
C TYR A 63 -4.57 11.87 -19.70
N LYS A 64 -5.74 11.25 -19.84
CA LYS A 64 -6.62 11.46 -21.00
C LYS A 64 -6.97 12.95 -21.17
N GLU A 65 -7.37 13.62 -20.10
CA GLU A 65 -7.71 15.05 -20.15
C GLU A 65 -6.55 15.91 -20.67
N ARG A 66 -5.31 15.64 -20.27
CA ARG A 66 -4.12 16.37 -20.76
C ARG A 66 -3.89 16.25 -22.27
N PHE A 67 -4.27 15.13 -22.90
CA PHE A 67 -4.06 14.92 -24.33
C PHE A 67 -5.26 15.30 -25.20
N PHE A 68 -6.48 15.24 -24.66
CA PHE A 68 -7.70 15.53 -25.40
C PHE A 68 -8.27 16.92 -25.14
N THR A 69 -7.88 17.59 -24.05
CA THR A 69 -8.22 19.00 -23.79
C THR A 69 -7.14 19.90 -24.40
N LYS A 70 -7.11 19.98 -25.74
CA LYS A 70 -6.13 20.79 -26.50
C LYS A 70 -6.58 22.24 -26.76
N ASP A 71 -7.68 22.70 -26.16
CA ASP A 71 -8.22 24.04 -26.41
C ASP A 71 -8.59 24.76 -25.12
N VAL A 72 -7.60 25.16 -24.30
CA VAL A 72 -7.71 26.43 -23.57
C VAL A 72 -6.32 26.96 -23.20
N ASN A 73 -5.88 27.98 -23.95
CA ASN A 73 -4.81 28.93 -23.65
C ASN A 73 -3.37 28.41 -23.59
N GLU A 74 -2.55 28.95 -24.50
CA GLU A 74 -1.08 28.93 -24.53
C GLU A 74 -0.40 29.59 -23.29
N ASN A 75 -1.04 29.57 -22.12
CA ASN A 75 -0.48 30.14 -20.90
C ASN A 75 -0.85 29.40 -19.61
N SER A 76 -1.30 28.14 -19.69
CA SER A 76 -1.35 27.31 -18.49
C SER A 76 0.06 26.87 -18.18
N GLU A 77 0.69 27.56 -17.22
CA GLU A 77 1.82 27.03 -16.48
C GLU A 77 1.58 25.54 -16.22
N ILE A 78 2.57 24.74 -16.58
CA ILE A 78 2.62 23.33 -16.26
C ILE A 78 2.67 23.28 -14.72
N SER A 79 1.49 23.26 -14.08
CA SER A 79 1.38 22.96 -12.67
C SER A 79 1.59 21.46 -12.57
N ASP A 80 2.86 21.09 -12.63
CA ASP A 80 3.31 19.88 -12.02
C ASP A 80 2.91 19.97 -10.55
N VAL A 81 1.89 19.20 -10.19
CA VAL A 81 1.68 18.80 -8.81
C VAL A 81 2.78 17.78 -8.48
N TYR A 82 4.04 18.24 -8.53
CA TYR A 82 5.05 17.74 -7.61
C TYR A 82 4.60 18.24 -6.25
N ASP A 83 4.50 17.31 -5.29
CA ASP A 83 4.43 17.69 -3.88
C ASP A 83 5.49 18.75 -3.65
N LYS A 84 5.05 19.91 -3.15
CA LYS A 84 5.93 21.03 -2.83
C LYS A 84 6.87 20.62 -1.69
N ALA A 85 7.97 20.00 -2.05
CA ALA A 85 9.20 19.99 -1.30
C ALA A 85 10.30 20.38 -2.27
N ASP A 86 10.88 21.55 -2.01
CA ASP A 86 12.09 22.12 -2.62
C ASP A 86 11.89 23.05 -3.83
N GLU A 87 11.84 24.36 -3.53
CA GLU A 87 12.09 25.44 -4.48
C GLU A 87 13.57 25.38 -4.93
N GLY A 88 13.85 24.56 -5.93
CA GLY A 88 15.09 24.59 -6.68
C GLY A 88 14.78 24.82 -8.15
N THR A 89 15.26 25.93 -8.71
CA THR A 89 15.28 26.21 -10.15
C THR A 89 15.70 24.98 -10.96
N HIS A 90 14.74 24.31 -11.61
CA HIS A 90 15.04 23.24 -12.55
C HIS A 90 15.60 23.86 -13.84
N GLU A 91 16.93 23.98 -13.92
CA GLU A 91 17.61 24.14 -15.21
C GLU A 91 17.25 22.96 -16.12
N GLN A 92 16.96 23.23 -17.39
CA GLN A 92 16.61 22.19 -18.36
C GLN A 92 17.83 21.31 -18.64
N LEU A 93 17.97 20.21 -17.91
CA LEU A 93 18.98 19.19 -18.16
C LEU A 93 18.71 18.54 -19.52
N LYS A 94 19.75 18.43 -20.35
CA LYS A 94 19.67 17.69 -21.62
C LYS A 94 19.94 16.22 -21.36
N PHE A 95 19.47 15.36 -22.27
CA PHE A 95 19.71 13.90 -22.20
C PHE A 95 21.19 13.54 -22.02
N GLU A 96 22.07 14.33 -22.62
CA GLU A 96 23.53 14.17 -22.55
C GLU A 96 24.06 14.38 -21.12
N ASP A 97 23.38 15.17 -20.28
CA ASP A 97 23.77 15.42 -18.89
C ASP A 97 23.39 14.26 -17.95
N LEU A 98 22.61 13.29 -18.43
CA LEU A 98 22.15 12.13 -17.65
C LEU A 98 23.12 10.95 -17.68
N PHE A 99 24.17 11.02 -18.51
CA PHE A 99 25.15 9.96 -18.63
C PHE A 99 26.55 10.55 -18.54
N THR A 100 27.28 10.20 -17.50
CA THR A 100 28.72 10.44 -17.46
C THR A 100 29.40 9.52 -18.47
N THR A 101 30.10 10.12 -19.44
CA THR A 101 30.93 9.37 -20.37
C THR A 101 32.28 9.12 -19.68
N GLU A 102 32.61 7.86 -19.43
CA GLU A 102 33.93 7.43 -18.94
C GLU A 102 34.95 7.36 -20.10
#